data_AF-A0ABD8B5G1-F1
#
_entry.id   AF-A0ABD8B5G1-F1
#
_cell.length_a   1.000
_cell.length_b   1.000
_cell.length_c   1.000
_cell.angle_alpha   90.00
_cell.angle_beta   90.00
_cell.angle_gamma   90.00
#
_symmetry.space_group_name_H-M   'P 1'
#
loop_
_entity.id
_entity.type
_entity.pdbx_description
1 polymer ?
#
loop_
_entity_poly.entity_id
_entity_poly.type
_entity_poly.pdbx_seq_one_letter_code
_entity_poly.pdbx_strand_id
1 'polypeptide(L)'
;MTTWRRPSRCVWRSSRSCTATTRSRSCWKQGALRKHIGGADMMAGQLGYLLSAMALPSVSIGIIPEDADRSSLWPVEGFFLYDGHTVHVELVSAHLAVTQKHELAMYARTFTDPAELAVYGPAAPELVMAAIESLG
;
A
#
# COMPACT_ATOMS: atom_id res chain seq x y z
N MET A 1 33.78 -18.06 -9.53
CA MET A 1 32.67 -18.68 -10.29
C MET A 1 31.79 -19.43 -9.31
N THR A 2 30.83 -18.74 -8.69
CA THR A 2 29.94 -19.32 -7.70
C THR A 2 28.56 -19.35 -8.34
N THR A 3 28.08 -20.55 -8.63
CA THR A 3 26.84 -20.81 -9.35
C THR A 3 25.64 -20.51 -8.44
N TRP A 4 24.84 -19.53 -8.86
CA TRP A 4 23.59 -19.16 -8.19
C TRP A 4 22.53 -20.24 -8.49
N ARG A 5 22.31 -21.17 -7.54
CA ARG A 5 21.21 -22.14 -7.61
C ARG A 5 19.91 -21.45 -7.21
N ARG A 6 18.95 -21.40 -8.14
CA ARG A 6 17.56 -21.00 -7.91
C ARG A 6 16.93 -21.79 -6.75
N PRO A 7 16.31 -21.16 -5.74
CA PRO A 7 15.47 -21.87 -4.78
C PRO A 7 14.16 -22.30 -5.45
N SER A 8 13.89 -23.60 -5.46
CA SER A 8 12.76 -24.25 -6.15
C SER A 8 11.40 -24.13 -5.44
N ARG A 9 11.23 -23.19 -4.51
CA ARG A 9 9.96 -23.02 -3.79
C ARG A 9 9.69 -21.53 -3.59
N CYS A 10 8.72 -21.02 -4.33
CA CYS A 10 8.00 -19.81 -3.92
C CYS A 10 7.32 -20.14 -2.58
N VAL A 11 7.92 -19.70 -1.47
CA VAL A 11 7.24 -19.56 -0.18
C VAL A 11 6.48 -18.25 -0.27
N TRP A 12 5.42 -18.24 -1.08
CA TRP A 12 4.43 -17.15 -1.06
C TRP A 12 3.07 -17.77 -1.29
N ARG A 13 2.39 -18.09 -0.18
CA ARG A 13 0.97 -18.44 -0.17
C ARG A 13 0.33 -17.75 1.02
N SER A 14 -0.05 -16.49 0.87
CA SER A 14 -1.13 -15.92 1.68
C SER A 14 -2.44 -16.44 1.09
N SER A 15 -3.06 -17.42 1.75
CA SER A 15 -4.31 -18.06 1.27
C SER A 15 -5.58 -17.27 1.62
N ARG A 16 -5.46 -16.02 2.07
CA ARG A 16 -6.60 -15.12 2.28
C ARG A 16 -6.53 -14.00 1.27
N SER A 17 -7.04 -14.29 0.08
CA SER A 17 -7.31 -13.29 -0.94
C SER A 17 -8.36 -12.30 -0.41
N CYS A 18 -8.11 -11.00 -0.53
CA CYS A 18 -9.20 -10.03 -0.59
C CYS A 18 -10.10 -10.47 -1.76
N THR A 19 -11.28 -10.99 -1.45
CA THR A 19 -12.27 -11.33 -2.48
C THR A 19 -12.95 -10.05 -2.95
N ALA A 20 -13.59 -10.07 -4.12
CA ALA A 20 -14.18 -8.88 -4.75
C ALA A 20 -15.27 -8.17 -3.89
N THR A 21 -15.76 -8.83 -2.84
CA THR A 21 -16.78 -8.31 -1.93
C THR A 21 -16.18 -7.59 -0.71
N THR A 22 -14.90 -7.80 -0.40
CA THR A 22 -14.25 -7.17 0.76
C THR A 22 -13.94 -5.71 0.48
N ARG A 23 -14.38 -4.81 1.36
CA ARG A 23 -14.03 -3.40 1.26
C ARG A 23 -12.56 -3.19 1.63
N SER A 24 -11.77 -2.75 0.66
CA SER A 24 -10.35 -2.48 0.83
C SER A 24 -10.13 -1.00 1.15
N ARG A 25 -9.32 -0.74 2.18
CA ARG A 25 -8.80 0.59 2.48
C ARG A 25 -7.29 0.56 2.46
N SER A 26 -6.69 1.51 1.74
CA SER A 26 -5.24 1.69 1.70
C SER A 26 -4.88 3.16 1.85
N CYS A 27 -3.68 3.42 2.35
CA CYS A 27 -3.14 4.76 2.53
C CYS A 27 -1.68 4.78 2.07
N TRP A 28 -1.37 5.55 1.03
CA TRP A 28 -0.06 5.57 0.39
C TRP A 28 0.58 6.94 0.47
N LYS A 29 1.91 7.00 0.44
CA LYS A 29 2.63 8.27 0.30
C LYS A 29 2.61 8.70 -1.16
N GLN A 30 2.36 9.98 -1.44
CA GLN A 30 2.40 10.52 -2.81
C GLN A 30 3.73 10.20 -3.54
N GLY A 31 4.87 10.25 -2.84
CA GLY A 31 6.16 9.89 -3.43
C GLY A 31 6.29 8.42 -3.89
N ALA A 32 5.37 7.54 -3.52
CA ALA A 32 5.29 6.18 -4.08
C ALA A 32 4.78 6.18 -5.53
N LEU A 33 3.96 7.16 -5.91
CA LEU A 33 3.41 7.30 -7.27
C LEU A 33 4.49 7.69 -8.28
N ARG A 34 5.57 8.34 -7.81
CA ARG A 34 6.68 8.83 -8.63
C ARG A 34 7.83 7.83 -8.78
N LYS A 35 7.62 6.57 -8.40
CA LYS A 35 8.65 5.52 -8.53
C LYS A 35 8.70 5.03 -9.98
N HIS A 36 9.84 5.18 -10.65
CA HIS A 36 10.03 4.73 -12.04
C HIS A 36 10.46 3.26 -12.14
N ILE A 37 9.68 2.36 -11.55
CA ILE A 37 9.96 0.93 -11.67
C ILE A 37 9.38 0.45 -13.01
N GLY A 38 10.25 0.11 -13.97
CA GLY A 38 9.83 -0.41 -15.27
C GLY A 38 9.60 0.63 -16.38
N GLY A 39 9.94 1.90 -16.15
CA GLY A 39 9.87 2.96 -17.17
C GLY A 39 8.56 3.76 -17.19
N ALA A 40 8.53 4.86 -17.95
CA ALA A 40 7.43 5.82 -17.99
C ALA A 40 6.12 5.21 -18.51
N ASP A 41 6.14 4.53 -19.66
CA ASP A 41 4.94 3.92 -20.27
C ASP A 41 4.29 2.89 -19.34
N MET A 42 5.11 2.05 -18.70
CA MET A 42 4.63 1.06 -17.74
C MET A 42 3.99 1.74 -16.52
N MET A 43 4.65 2.75 -15.96
CA MET A 43 4.11 3.49 -14.82
C MET A 43 2.82 4.24 -15.16
N ALA A 44 2.72 4.84 -16.35
CA ALA A 44 1.49 5.46 -16.82
C ALA A 44 0.33 4.43 -16.88
N GLY A 45 0.60 3.23 -17.39
CA GLY A 45 -0.36 2.12 -17.38
C GLY A 45 -0.76 1.67 -15.96
N GLN A 46 0.21 1.53 -15.05
CA GLN A 46 -0.05 1.13 -13.66
C GLN A 46 -0.89 2.18 -12.90
N LEU A 47 -0.57 3.47 -13.07
CA LEU A 47 -1.31 4.57 -12.47
C LEU A 47 -2.70 4.75 -13.11
N GLY A 48 -2.84 4.50 -14.42
CA GLY A 48 -4.14 4.44 -15.10
C GLY A 48 -5.03 3.32 -14.56
N TYR A 49 -4.45 2.14 -14.30
CA TYR A 49 -5.17 1.05 -13.63
C TYR A 49 -5.55 1.42 -12.19
N LEU A 50 -4.66 2.09 -11.46
CA LEU A 50 -4.95 2.60 -10.11
C LEU A 50 -6.17 3.53 -10.11
N LEU A 51 -6.25 4.48 -11.05
CA LEU A 51 -7.42 5.35 -11.21
C LEU A 51 -8.71 4.55 -11.43
N SER A 52 -8.64 3.50 -12.25
CA SER A 52 -9.78 2.63 -12.51
C SER A 52 -10.21 1.86 -11.25
N ALA A 53 -9.25 1.39 -10.44
CA ALA A 53 -9.53 0.72 -9.18
C ALA A 53 -10.11 1.67 -8.13
N MET A 54 -9.69 2.93 -8.09
CA MET A 54 -10.22 3.96 -7.18
C MET A 54 -11.70 4.30 -7.45
N ALA A 55 -12.21 4.00 -8.64
CA ALA A 55 -13.63 4.18 -8.97
C ALA A 55 -14.55 3.07 -8.41
N LEU A 56 -13.99 1.97 -7.88
CA LEU A 56 -14.77 0.87 -7.33
C LEU A 56 -15.34 1.24 -5.94
N PRO A 57 -16.63 0.99 -5.65
CA PRO A 57 -17.25 1.35 -4.37
C PRO A 57 -16.68 0.56 -3.17
N SER A 58 -16.11 -0.61 -3.43
CA SER A 58 -15.42 -1.44 -2.45
C SER A 58 -13.98 -0.98 -2.18
N VAL A 59 -13.47 0.04 -2.88
CA VAL A 59 -12.10 0.51 -2.76
C VAL A 59 -12.07 1.92 -2.21
N SER A 60 -11.17 2.18 -1.28
CA SER A 60 -10.94 3.50 -0.69
C SER A 60 -9.44 3.69 -0.55
N ILE A 61 -8.86 4.47 -1.45
CA ILE A 61 -7.42 4.77 -1.47
C ILE A 61 -7.22 6.20 -0.98
N GLY A 62 -6.43 6.35 0.08
CA GLY A 62 -5.93 7.62 0.56
C GLY A 62 -4.51 7.87 0.07
N ILE A 63 -4.21 9.12 -0.25
CA ILE A 63 -2.86 9.53 -0.67
C ILE A 63 -2.39 10.62 0.29
N ILE A 64 -1.25 10.43 0.94
CA ILE A 64 -0.66 11.41 1.85
C ILE A 64 0.18 12.38 1.01
N PRO A 65 -0.21 13.67 0.91
CA PRO A 65 0.53 14.69 0.16
C PRO A 65 1.97 14.84 0.66
N GLU A 66 2.89 15.23 -0.23
CA GLU A 66 4.32 15.41 0.13
C GLU A 66 4.56 16.51 1.17
N ASP A 67 3.72 17.53 1.20
CA ASP A 67 3.77 18.70 2.08
C ASP A 67 3.06 18.49 3.43
N ALA A 68 2.40 17.35 3.64
CA ALA A 68 1.81 17.02 4.93
C ALA A 68 2.88 16.97 6.03
N ASP A 69 2.63 17.63 7.17
CA ASP A 69 3.48 17.49 8.35
C ASP A 69 3.37 16.06 8.89
N ARG A 70 4.52 15.38 8.96
CA ARG A 70 4.64 13.99 9.41
C ARG A 70 5.57 13.87 10.61
N SER A 71 5.88 14.96 11.29
CA SER A 71 6.74 14.97 12.48
C SER A 71 6.24 14.02 13.58
N SER A 72 4.92 13.80 13.64
CA SER A 72 4.27 12.86 14.56
C SER A 72 4.22 11.41 14.08
N LEU A 73 4.50 11.13 12.79
CA LEU A 73 4.44 9.79 12.23
C LEU A 73 5.79 9.07 12.38
N TRP A 74 5.78 7.95 13.10
CA TRP A 74 6.94 7.06 13.12
C TRP A 74 6.99 6.23 11.82
N PRO A 75 8.13 6.17 11.11
CA PRO A 75 8.26 5.30 9.96
C PRO A 75 8.25 3.85 10.43
N VAL A 76 7.16 3.15 10.13
CA VAL A 76 7.02 1.70 10.32
C VAL A 76 6.98 0.98 8.98
N GLU A 77 7.28 -0.30 9.01
CA GLU A 77 7.15 -1.18 7.85
C GLU A 77 5.70 -1.22 7.35
N GLY A 78 5.53 -1.43 6.04
CA GLY A 78 4.21 -1.62 5.46
C GLY A 78 3.56 -2.89 6.01
N PHE A 79 2.28 -2.77 6.39
CA PHE A 79 1.52 -3.89 6.91
C PHE A 79 0.11 -3.94 6.32
N PHE A 80 -0.52 -5.11 6.43
CA PHE A 80 -1.89 -5.35 6.00
C PHE A 80 -2.70 -5.87 7.18
N LEU A 81 -3.75 -5.15 7.57
CA LEU A 81 -4.72 -5.59 8.58
C LEU A 81 -5.93 -6.20 7.88
N TYR A 82 -6.21 -7.47 8.16
CA TYR A 82 -7.33 -8.22 7.59
C TYR A 82 -8.42 -8.42 8.64
N ASP A 83 -9.61 -7.90 8.34
CA ASP A 83 -10.85 -8.05 9.12
C ASP A 83 -10.71 -7.74 10.62
N GLY A 84 -9.68 -6.98 11.02
CA GLY A 84 -9.39 -6.74 12.44
C GLY A 84 -8.88 -7.97 13.21
N HIS A 85 -8.52 -9.06 12.52
CA HIS A 85 -8.18 -10.35 13.13
C HIS A 85 -6.72 -10.76 12.93
N THR A 86 -6.09 -10.29 11.85
CA THR A 86 -4.70 -10.63 11.55
C THR A 86 -3.99 -9.45 10.92
N VAL A 87 -2.79 -9.14 11.39
CA VAL A 87 -1.85 -8.24 10.71
C VAL A 87 -0.75 -9.04 10.07
N HIS A 88 -0.44 -8.73 8.82
CA HIS A 88 0.70 -9.27 8.08
C HIS A 88 1.73 -8.17 7.83
N VAL A 89 2.97 -8.41 8.21
CA VAL A 89 4.12 -7.53 7.97
C VAL A 89 5.15 -8.27 7.14
N GLU A 90 5.53 -7.70 6.00
CA GLU A 90 6.56 -8.24 5.12
C GLU A 90 7.90 -7.59 5.45
N LEU A 91 8.86 -8.40 5.90
CA LEU A 91 10.24 -8.00 6.18
C LEU A 91 11.17 -8.63 5.13
N VAL A 92 12.39 -8.11 5.03
CA VAL A 92 13.34 -8.54 3.99
C VAL A 92 13.62 -10.06 4.02
N SER A 93 13.67 -10.66 5.20
CA SER A 93 13.99 -12.08 5.39
C SER A 93 12.85 -12.92 5.95
N ALA A 94 11.76 -12.28 6.37
CA ALA A 94 10.73 -12.93 7.17
C ALA A 94 9.36 -12.30 6.96
N HIS A 95 8.34 -13.07 7.29
CA HIS A 95 6.96 -12.64 7.29
C HIS A 95 6.42 -12.79 8.71
N LEU A 96 5.83 -11.74 9.25
CA LEU A 96 5.22 -11.75 10.58
C LEU A 96 3.70 -11.74 10.46
N ALA A 97 3.05 -12.71 11.12
CA ALA A 97 1.60 -12.79 11.25
C ALA A 97 1.20 -12.55 12.71
N VAL A 98 0.62 -11.38 12.98
CA VAL A 98 0.22 -10.95 14.32
C VAL A 98 -1.27 -11.22 14.52
N THR A 99 -1.63 -11.87 15.63
CA THR A 99 -3.02 -12.22 15.98
C THR A 99 -3.39 -11.83 17.41
N GLN A 100 -2.45 -11.35 18.23
CA GLN A 100 -2.71 -10.97 19.61
C GLN A 100 -3.52 -9.68 19.66
N LYS A 101 -4.63 -9.69 20.41
CA LYS A 101 -5.61 -8.58 20.43
C LYS A 101 -4.99 -7.21 20.74
N HIS A 102 -4.07 -7.14 21.69
CA HIS A 102 -3.43 -5.88 22.07
C HIS A 102 -2.50 -5.37 20.95
N GLU A 103 -1.79 -6.25 20.25
CA GLU A 103 -0.96 -5.89 19.10
C GLU A 103 -1.81 -5.47 17.90
N LEU A 104 -2.91 -6.19 17.62
CA LEU A 104 -3.87 -5.79 16.59
C LEU A 104 -4.41 -4.37 16.85
N ALA A 105 -4.71 -4.04 18.10
CA ALA A 105 -5.14 -2.71 18.49
C ALA A 105 -4.04 -1.64 18.28
N MET A 106 -2.76 -1.99 18.52
CA MET A 106 -1.64 -1.10 18.22
C MET A 106 -1.54 -0.82 16.71
N TYR A 107 -1.52 -1.86 15.86
CA TYR A 107 -1.45 -1.67 14.41
C TYR A 107 -2.67 -0.92 13.84
N ALA A 108 -3.87 -1.13 14.38
CA ALA A 108 -5.05 -0.37 13.98
C ALA A 108 -4.91 1.13 14.28
N ARG A 109 -4.31 1.48 15.44
CA ARG A 109 -4.00 2.88 15.78
C ARG A 109 -2.93 3.45 14.85
N THR A 110 -1.85 2.71 14.63
CA THR A 110 -0.78 3.11 13.70
C THR A 110 -1.28 3.31 12.26
N PHE A 111 -2.36 2.65 11.85
CA PHE A 111 -3.01 2.91 10.56
C PHE A 111 -3.82 4.22 10.55
N THR A 112 -4.38 4.61 11.69
CA THR A 112 -5.28 5.77 11.81
C THR A 112 -4.50 7.08 11.62
N ASP A 113 -3.35 7.22 12.28
CA ASP A 113 -2.54 8.45 12.22
C ASP A 113 -2.17 8.89 10.78
N PRO A 114 -1.63 8.02 9.90
CA PRO A 114 -1.35 8.39 8.51
C PRO A 114 -2.62 8.54 7.66
N ALA A 115 -3.72 7.84 8.00
CA ALA A 115 -4.99 7.97 7.29
C ALA A 115 -5.63 9.34 7.52
N GLU A 116 -5.43 9.97 8.69
CA GLU A 116 -5.90 11.33 8.97
C GLU A 116 -5.20 12.40 8.11
N LEU A 117 -3.96 12.13 7.69
CA LEU A 117 -3.18 13.01 6.81
C LEU A 117 -3.42 12.76 5.32
N ALA A 118 -4.16 11.71 4.98
CA ALA A 118 -4.41 11.34 3.60
C ALA A 118 -5.56 12.14 2.99
N VAL A 119 -5.38 12.55 1.74
CA VAL A 119 -6.49 13.05 0.92
C VAL A 119 -7.24 11.87 0.31
N TYR A 120 -8.55 12.02 0.21
CA TYR A 120 -9.50 11.07 -0.35
C TYR A 120 -10.44 11.78 -1.34
N GLY A 121 -11.31 11.02 -2.00
CA GLY A 121 -12.27 11.59 -2.95
C GLY A 121 -11.55 12.19 -4.15
N PRO A 122 -12.07 13.28 -4.77
CA PRO A 122 -11.52 13.85 -6.00
C PRO A 122 -10.04 14.26 -5.92
N ALA A 123 -9.56 14.68 -4.75
CA ALA A 123 -8.18 15.10 -4.54
C ALA A 123 -7.17 13.96 -4.70
N ALA A 124 -7.54 12.71 -4.42
CA ALA A 124 -6.61 11.58 -4.56
C ALA A 124 -6.32 11.23 -6.04
N PRO A 125 -7.33 11.04 -6.93
CA PRO A 125 -7.11 10.90 -8.36
C PRO A 125 -6.33 12.06 -8.99
N GLU A 126 -6.51 13.30 -8.53
CA GLU A 126 -5.75 14.47 -9.01
C GLU A 126 -4.24 14.30 -8.77
N LEU A 127 -3.83 13.83 -7.59
CA LEU A 127 -2.42 13.54 -7.30
C LEU A 127 -1.86 12.39 -8.15
N VAL A 128 -2.68 11.40 -8.49
CA VAL A 128 -2.29 10.30 -9.39
C VAL A 128 -2.13 10.81 -10.81
N MET A 129 -3.05 11.67 -11.29
CA MET A 129 -3.00 12.27 -12.62
C MET A 129 -1.78 13.18 -12.77
N ALA A 130 -1.50 14.02 -11.77
CA ALA A 130 -0.28 14.83 -11.72
C ALA A 130 1.00 13.96 -11.74
N ALA A 131 0.97 12.78 -11.11
CA ALA A 131 2.08 11.85 -11.20
C ALA A 131 2.25 11.27 -12.62
N ILE A 132 1.14 10.95 -13.31
CA ILE A 132 1.17 10.50 -14.72
C ILE A 132 1.75 11.60 -15.63
N GLU A 133 1.27 12.84 -15.50
CA GLU A 133 1.75 13.99 -16.28
C GLU A 133 3.25 14.24 -16.08
N SER A 134 3.77 13.96 -14.88
CA SER A 134 5.20 14.11 -14.59
C SER A 134 6.10 13.06 -15.26
N LEU A 135 5.53 12.01 -15.86
CA LEU A 135 6.31 10.94 -16.51
C LEU A 135 6.87 11.33 -17.89
N GLY A 136 6.36 12.41 -18.51
CA GLY A 136 6.83 12.93 -19.81
C GLY A 136 5.70 13.17 -20.80
#